data_AF-A0A1Y4HGF7-F1
#
_entry.id   AF-A0A1Y4HGF7-F1
#
_cell.length_a   1.000
_cell.length_b   1.000
_cell.length_c   1.000
_cell.angle_alpha   90.00
_cell.angle_beta   90.00
_cell.angle_gamma   90.00
#
_symmetry.space_group_name_H-M   'P 1'
#
loop_
_entity.id
_entity.type
_entity.pdbx_description
1 polymer ?
#
loop_
_entity_poly.entity_id
_entity_poly.type
_entity_poly.pdbx_seq_one_letter_code
_entity_poly.pdbx_strand_id
1 'polypeptide(L)'
;MITIPNEHDEAIWMACKKFDEIHSNHDEPKWLKYCMSLNITKNEHKNWVVKFLVFPKPILQYNQYWDWQEDGTPLLVEMDPQTNKKSIVICGGGPTPPVVLFEAEIDMAKNSITVLKDTELTQLDGTKYEINRR
;
A
#
# COMPACT_ATOMS: atom_id res chain seq x y z
N MET A 1 -29.86 -22.45 2.86
CA MET A 1 -29.28 -21.11 2.66
C MET A 1 -27.94 -21.31 1.99
N ILE A 2 -27.85 -21.02 0.69
CA ILE A 2 -26.57 -21.07 -0.03
C ILE A 2 -25.92 -19.71 0.23
N THR A 3 -24.83 -19.69 1.00
CA THR A 3 -23.98 -18.51 1.12
C THR A 3 -23.38 -18.26 -0.25
N ILE A 4 -23.92 -17.27 -0.96
CA ILE A 4 -23.29 -16.74 -2.17
C ILE A 4 -21.90 -16.26 -1.72
N PRO A 5 -20.79 -16.82 -2.22
CA PRO A 5 -19.47 -16.25 -1.97
C PRO A 5 -19.52 -14.78 -2.38
N ASN A 6 -19.07 -13.89 -1.49
CA ASN A 6 -19.03 -12.47 -1.81
C ASN A 6 -18.06 -12.28 -2.98
N GLU A 7 -18.58 -11.98 -4.18
CA GLU A 7 -17.78 -11.81 -5.42
C GLU A 7 -16.59 -10.86 -5.21
N HIS A 8 -16.74 -9.90 -4.29
CA HIS A 8 -15.68 -9.00 -3.86
C HIS A 8 -14.49 -9.75 -3.21
N ASP A 9 -14.76 -10.63 -2.25
CA ASP A 9 -13.72 -11.37 -1.53
C ASP A 9 -13.08 -12.44 -2.44
N GLU A 10 -13.87 -13.01 -3.35
CA GLU A 10 -13.37 -13.93 -4.37
C GLU A 10 -12.43 -13.22 -5.36
N ALA A 11 -12.78 -12.01 -5.83
CA ALA A 11 -11.89 -11.22 -6.69
C ALA A 11 -10.58 -10.85 -5.98
N ILE A 12 -10.63 -10.50 -4.70
CA ILE A 12 -9.42 -10.27 -3.88
C ILE A 12 -8.58 -11.55 -3.83
N TRP A 13 -9.18 -12.69 -3.50
CA TRP A 13 -8.47 -13.96 -3.42
C TRP A 13 -7.81 -14.35 -4.75
N MET A 14 -8.52 -14.18 -5.87
CA MET A 14 -7.98 -14.41 -7.21
C MET A 14 -6.77 -13.54 -7.49
N ALA A 15 -6.84 -12.24 -7.16
CA ALA A 15 -5.73 -11.31 -7.35
C ALA A 15 -4.52 -11.66 -6.45
N CYS A 16 -4.74 -11.98 -5.17
CA CYS A 16 -3.68 -12.42 -4.25
C CYS A 16 -2.99 -13.70 -4.75
N LYS A 17 -3.78 -14.71 -5.14
CA LYS A 17 -3.22 -15.93 -5.70
C LYS A 17 -2.39 -15.65 -6.95
N LYS A 18 -2.85 -14.74 -7.82
CA LYS A 18 -2.10 -14.39 -9.02
C LYS A 18 -0.80 -13.65 -8.71
N PHE A 19 -0.83 -12.78 -7.72
CA PHE A 19 0.36 -12.08 -7.22
C PHE A 19 1.40 -13.09 -6.69
N ASP A 20 0.98 -14.03 -5.84
CA ASP A 20 1.86 -15.07 -5.28
C ASP A 20 2.42 -16.04 -6.35
N GLU A 21 1.65 -16.30 -7.42
CA GLU A 21 2.11 -17.09 -8.57
C GLU A 21 3.24 -16.40 -9.34
N ILE A 22 3.22 -15.07 -9.43
CA ILE A 22 4.21 -14.28 -10.14
C ILE A 22 5.43 -14.03 -9.25
N HIS A 23 5.19 -13.61 -8.01
CA HIS A 23 6.20 -13.31 -7.01
C HIS A 23 6.30 -14.49 -6.06
N SER A 24 7.14 -15.46 -6.42
CA SER A 24 7.47 -16.57 -5.53
C SER A 24 7.85 -16.02 -4.14
N ASN A 25 7.39 -16.65 -3.06
CA ASN A 25 7.67 -16.25 -1.65
C ASN A 25 9.17 -16.00 -1.32
N HIS A 26 10.10 -16.37 -2.21
CA HIS A 26 11.53 -16.13 -2.07
C HIS A 26 12.00 -14.75 -2.55
N ASP A 27 11.26 -14.10 -3.46
CA ASP A 27 11.65 -12.82 -4.07
C ASP A 27 10.97 -11.62 -3.41
N GLU A 28 9.93 -11.85 -2.60
CA GLU A 28 9.23 -10.78 -1.89
C GLU A 28 10.07 -10.24 -0.71
N PRO A 29 10.34 -8.93 -0.66
CA PRO A 29 10.99 -8.33 0.50
C PRO A 29 10.11 -8.47 1.75
N LYS A 30 10.67 -9.00 2.85
CA LYS A 30 9.92 -9.24 4.12
C LYS A 30 9.20 -8.01 4.69
N TRP A 31 9.67 -6.81 4.35
CA TRP A 31 9.07 -5.55 4.79
C TRP A 31 7.77 -5.23 4.04
N LEU A 32 7.58 -5.76 2.82
CA LEU A 32 6.50 -5.37 1.91
C LEU A 32 5.11 -5.64 2.50
N LYS A 33 4.92 -6.81 3.11
CA LYS A 33 3.67 -7.17 3.80
C LYS A 33 3.22 -6.16 4.87
N TYR A 34 4.14 -5.38 5.44
CA TYR A 34 3.81 -4.35 6.43
C TYR A 34 3.49 -3.00 5.80
N CYS A 35 3.86 -2.77 4.54
CA CYS A 35 3.66 -1.50 3.84
C CYS A 35 2.54 -1.56 2.80
N MET A 36 2.15 -2.78 2.39
CA MET A 36 1.21 -3.01 1.31
C MET A 36 -0.23 -2.77 1.75
N SER A 37 -1.01 -2.16 0.88
CA SER A 37 -2.44 -1.91 1.03
C SER A 37 -3.18 -2.38 -0.21
N LEU A 38 -4.44 -2.80 -0.03
CA LEU A 38 -5.29 -3.27 -1.11
C LEU A 38 -6.38 -2.25 -1.41
N ASN A 39 -6.60 -1.99 -2.69
CA ASN A 39 -7.75 -1.25 -3.19
C ASN A 39 -8.48 -2.08 -4.24
N ILE A 40 -9.80 -2.09 -4.19
CA ILE A 40 -10.64 -2.82 -5.14
C ILE A 40 -11.81 -1.95 -5.58
N THR A 41 -12.04 -1.88 -6.88
CA THR A 41 -13.12 -1.10 -7.49
C THR A 41 -13.69 -1.84 -8.69
N LYS A 42 -14.86 -1.44 -9.19
CA LYS A 42 -15.36 -1.92 -10.49
C LYS A 42 -14.96 -0.96 -11.60
N ASN A 43 -14.50 -1.49 -12.73
CA ASN A 43 -14.29 -0.70 -13.95
C ASN A 43 -15.61 -0.48 -14.72
N GLU A 44 -15.55 0.22 -15.85
CA GLU A 44 -16.70 0.51 -16.72
C GLU A 44 -17.38 -0.75 -17.27
N HIS A 45 -16.62 -1.83 -17.41
CA HIS A 45 -17.11 -3.15 -17.85
C HIS A 45 -17.70 -3.99 -16.71
N LYS A 46 -17.80 -3.45 -15.49
CA LYS A 46 -18.23 -4.14 -14.26
C LYS A 46 -17.30 -5.26 -13.79
N ASN A 47 -16.09 -5.35 -14.33
CA ASN A 47 -15.04 -6.23 -13.83
C ASN A 47 -14.42 -5.63 -12.57
N TRP A 48 -13.98 -6.47 -11.64
CA TRP A 48 -13.25 -6.01 -10.47
C TRP A 48 -11.82 -5.65 -10.88
N VAL A 49 -11.32 -4.53 -10.40
CA VAL A 49 -9.92 -4.13 -10.54
C VAL A 49 -9.32 -4.07 -9.15
N VAL A 50 -8.33 -4.93 -8.90
CA VAL A 50 -7.63 -5.05 -7.63
C VAL A 50 -6.24 -4.46 -7.75
N LYS A 51 -5.88 -3.58 -6.83
CA LYS A 51 -4.61 -2.84 -6.79
C LYS A 51 -3.90 -3.08 -5.48
N PHE A 52 -2.62 -3.40 -5.60
CA PHE A 52 -1.69 -3.57 -4.50
C PHE A 52 -0.85 -2.30 -4.47
N LEU A 53 -0.96 -1.54 -3.38
CA LEU A 53 -0.44 -0.19 -3.26
C LEU A 53 0.58 -0.13 -2.14
N VAL A 54 1.61 0.70 -2.30
CA VAL A 54 2.45 1.17 -1.21
C VAL A 54 2.46 2.69 -1.20
N PHE A 55 2.54 3.26 0.00
CA PHE A 55 2.52 4.70 0.21
C PHE A 55 3.94 5.18 0.49
N PRO A 56 4.52 6.04 -0.34
CA PRO A 56 5.81 6.64 -0.04
C PRO A 56 5.71 7.49 1.23
N LYS A 57 6.78 7.50 2.03
CA LYS A 57 6.91 8.42 3.16
C LYS A 57 6.79 9.86 2.65
N PRO A 58 6.08 10.73 3.37
CA PRO A 58 5.96 12.11 3.01
C PRO A 58 7.34 12.77 2.98
N ILE A 59 7.51 13.68 2.03
CA ILE A 59 8.64 14.59 2.03
C ILE A 59 8.44 15.54 3.21
N LEU A 60 9.30 15.41 4.23
CA LEU A 60 9.26 16.26 5.40
C LEU A 60 9.56 17.71 5.01
N GLN A 61 8.86 18.65 5.63
CA GLN A 61 9.24 20.06 5.55
C GLN A 61 10.57 20.30 6.29
N TYR A 62 11.25 21.40 6.01
CA TYR A 62 12.57 21.70 6.58
C TYR A 62 12.62 21.72 8.11
N ASN A 63 11.48 21.96 8.75
CA ASN A 63 11.31 22.02 10.21
C ASN A 63 10.63 20.77 10.79
N GLN A 64 10.48 19.71 9.99
CA GLN A 64 9.86 18.45 10.39
C GLN A 64 10.91 17.34 10.51
N TYR A 65 10.80 16.49 11.54
CA TYR A 65 11.69 15.35 11.75
C TYR A 65 10.99 14.24 12.55
N TRP A 66 11.49 13.01 12.42
CA TRP A 66 11.00 11.87 13.20
C TRP A 66 11.68 11.82 14.57
N ASP A 67 10.88 11.81 15.64
CA ASP A 67 11.32 11.67 17.03
C ASP A 67 10.95 10.27 17.54
N TRP A 68 11.96 9.44 17.78
CA TRP A 68 11.79 8.05 18.23
C TRP A 68 11.57 8.03 19.74
N GLN A 69 10.40 7.58 20.16
CA GLN A 69 10.06 7.45 21.57
C GLN A 69 10.72 6.19 22.18
N GLU A 70 10.78 6.13 23.51
CA GLU A 70 11.38 5.00 24.25
C GLU A 70 10.69 3.65 23.96
N ASP A 71 9.42 3.67 23.57
CA ASP A 71 8.63 2.49 23.19
C ASP A 71 8.89 2.01 21.75
N GLY A 72 9.76 2.70 21.00
CA GLY A 72 10.07 2.40 19.61
C GLY A 72 9.08 2.98 18.61
N THR A 73 8.08 3.75 19.05
CA THR A 73 7.12 4.41 18.16
C THR A 73 7.71 5.71 17.60
N PRO A 74 7.80 5.89 16.27
CA PRO A 74 8.22 7.17 15.70
C PRO A 74 7.05 8.18 15.69
N LEU A 75 7.29 9.36 16.27
CA LEU A 75 6.39 10.52 16.17
C LEU A 75 6.95 11.52 15.17
N LEU A 76 6.11 12.03 14.27
CA LEU A 76 6.51 13.15 13.42
C LEU A 76 6.37 14.44 14.23
N VAL A 77 7.45 15.20 14.31
CA VAL A 77 7.51 16.46 15.05
C VAL A 77 7.78 17.60 14.09
N GLU A 78 7.05 18.69 14.24
CA GLU A 78 7.33 19.97 13.61
C GLU A 78 7.83 20.94 14.67
N MET A 79 8.90 21.66 14.34
CA MET A 79 9.46 22.72 15.17
C MET A 79 9.09 24.09 14.57
N ASP A 80 8.46 24.95 15.36
CA ASP A 80 8.28 26.34 14.98
C ASP A 80 9.67 27.02 14.94
N PRO A 81 10.14 27.51 13.78
CA PRO A 81 11.48 28.11 13.64
C PRO A 81 11.65 29.42 14.41
N GLN A 82 10.56 30.09 14.79
CA GLN A 82 10.61 31.35 15.55
C GLN A 82 10.59 31.11 17.06
N THR A 83 9.82 30.12 17.52
CA THR A 83 9.59 29.89 18.96
C THR A 83 10.29 28.65 19.51
N ASN A 84 10.87 27.80 18.65
CA ASN A 84 11.42 26.47 18.97
C ASN A 84 10.41 25.53 19.65
N LYS A 85 9.12 25.85 19.61
CA LYS A 85 8.07 24.97 20.14
C LYS A 85 7.92 23.75 19.24
N LYS A 86 7.82 22.58 19.85
CA LYS A 86 7.59 21.29 19.19
C LYS A 86 6.10 20.98 19.19
N SER A 87 5.60 20.52 18.05
CA SER A 87 4.23 20.02 17.88
C SER A 87 4.26 18.65 17.21
N ILE A 88 3.39 17.73 17.64
CA ILE A 88 3.22 16.45 16.95
C ILE A 88 2.40 16.69 15.69
N VAL A 89 2.90 16.20 14.56
CA VAL A 89 2.23 16.28 13.26
C VAL A 89 1.50 14.96 13.02
N ILE A 90 0.19 15.03 12.86
CA ILE A 90 -0.65 13.85 12.60
C ILE A 90 -0.54 13.41 11.12
N CYS A 91 -0.42 14.37 10.20
CA CYS A 91 -0.19 14.17 8.78
C CYS A 91 0.84 15.21 8.29
N GLY A 92 2.10 14.81 8.10
CA GLY A 92 3.14 15.73 7.63
C GLY A 92 3.51 15.49 6.19
N GLY A 93 4.14 16.51 5.59
CA GLY A 93 4.50 16.56 4.17
C GLY A 93 3.32 16.62 3.19
N GLY A 94 3.63 16.91 1.93
CA GLY A 94 2.64 16.87 0.85
C GLY A 94 2.22 15.43 0.52
N PRO A 95 0.99 15.23 -0.01
CA PRO A 95 0.56 13.89 -0.41
C PRO A 95 1.48 13.37 -1.52
N THR A 96 2.18 12.27 -1.25
CA THR A 96 2.86 11.54 -2.32
C THR A 96 1.87 10.51 -2.87
N PRO A 97 1.62 10.47 -4.18
CA PRO A 97 0.68 9.51 -4.74
C PRO A 97 1.11 8.07 -4.43
N PRO A 98 0.16 7.16 -4.16
CA PRO A 98 0.49 5.76 -3.91
C PRO A 98 1.15 5.16 -5.16
N VAL A 99 2.11 4.28 -4.93
CA VAL A 99 2.73 3.49 -5.98
C VAL A 99 1.93 2.19 -6.12
N VAL A 100 1.35 1.98 -7.29
CA VAL A 100 0.72 0.71 -7.66
C VAL A 100 1.82 -0.30 -7.96
N LEU A 101 1.95 -1.33 -7.14
CA LEU A 101 2.89 -2.42 -7.34
C LEU A 101 2.32 -3.43 -8.33
N PHE A 102 1.09 -3.86 -8.08
CA PHE A 102 0.38 -4.85 -8.88
C PHE A 102 -1.05 -4.39 -9.12
N GLU A 103 -1.54 -4.60 -10.34
CA GLU A 103 -2.91 -4.29 -10.74
C GLU A 103 -3.43 -5.43 -11.61
N ALA A 104 -4.60 -5.96 -11.24
CA ALA A 104 -5.26 -7.02 -11.99
C ALA A 104 -6.75 -6.71 -12.18
N GLU A 105 -7.22 -6.98 -13.40
CA GLU A 105 -8.64 -7.01 -13.74
C GLU A 105 -9.17 -8.44 -13.63
N ILE A 106 -10.27 -8.61 -12.92
CA ILE A 106 -10.94 -9.88 -12.66
C ILE A 106 -12.32 -9.85 -13.33
N ASP A 107 -12.48 -10.67 -14.38
CA ASP A 107 -13.77 -10.96 -14.99
C ASP A 107 -14.35 -12.20 -14.30
N MET A 108 -15.31 -11.97 -13.39
CA MET A 108 -15.97 -13.02 -12.63
C MET A 108 -16.82 -13.95 -13.51
N ALA A 109 -17.38 -13.45 -14.62
CA ALA A 109 -18.22 -14.25 -15.50
C ALA A 109 -17.40 -15.25 -16.31
N LYS A 110 -16.16 -14.88 -16.67
CA LYS A 110 -15.23 -15.75 -17.40
C LYS A 110 -14.22 -16.46 -16.49
N ASN A 111 -14.24 -16.18 -15.18
CA ASN A 111 -13.25 -16.64 -14.22
C ASN A 111 -11.81 -16.40 -14.71
N SER A 112 -11.55 -15.18 -15.19
CA SER A 112 -10.28 -14.82 -15.83
C SER A 112 -9.62 -13.61 -15.17
N ILE A 113 -8.28 -13.66 -15.10
CA ILE A 113 -7.44 -12.63 -14.48
C ILE A 113 -6.54 -12.04 -15.56
N THR A 114 -6.60 -10.72 -15.72
CA THR A 114 -5.69 -9.98 -16.61
C THR A 114 -4.82 -9.06 -15.76
N VAL A 115 -3.50 -9.28 -15.79
CA VAL A 115 -2.55 -8.38 -15.11
C VAL A 115 -2.39 -7.12 -15.95
N LEU A 116 -2.76 -5.98 -15.37
CA LEU A 116 -2.64 -4.66 -15.99
C LEU A 116 -1.31 -3.99 -15.65
N LYS A 117 -0.78 -4.27 -14.46
CA LYS A 117 0.51 -3.75 -14.00
C LYS A 117 1.18 -4.74 -13.07
N ASP A 118 2.49 -4.89 -13.23
CA ASP A 118 3.35 -5.62 -12.31
C ASP A 118 4.70 -4.89 -12.16
N THR A 119 5.12 -4.64 -10.93
CA THR A 119 6.33 -3.89 -10.62
C THR A 119 7.36 -4.84 -10.00
N GLU A 120 8.59 -4.80 -10.48
CA GLU A 120 9.67 -5.64 -9.95
C GLU A 120 9.96 -5.29 -8.48
N LEU A 121 9.65 -6.23 -7.58
CA LEU A 121 9.71 -6.01 -6.13
C LEU A 121 11.14 -5.87 -5.61
N THR A 122 12.11 -6.51 -6.27
CA THR A 122 13.54 -6.50 -5.87
C THR A 122 14.17 -5.12 -6.01
N GLN A 123 13.61 -4.23 -6.82
CA GLN A 123 14.08 -2.85 -7.00
C GLN A 123 13.52 -1.87 -5.96
N LEU A 124 12.63 -2.32 -5.08
CA LEU A 124 11.98 -1.46 -4.09
C LEU A 124 12.88 -1.26 -2.86
N ASP A 125 12.97 0.00 -2.43
CA ASP A 125 13.63 0.38 -1.18
C ASP A 125 12.59 0.60 -0.09
N GLY A 126 12.49 -0.38 0.83
CA GLY A 126 11.54 -0.36 1.95
C GLY A 126 11.66 0.87 2.85
N THR A 127 12.82 1.53 2.89
CA THR A 127 13.00 2.74 3.70
C THR A 127 12.20 3.94 3.19
N LYS A 128 11.74 3.89 1.93
CA LYS A 128 10.96 4.95 1.28
C LYS A 128 9.45 4.82 1.50
N TYR A 129 8.96 3.73 2.07
CA TYR A 129 7.52 3.47 2.21
C TYR A 129 7.06 3.51 3.66
N GLU A 130 5.81 3.91 3.85
CA GLU A 130 5.14 3.93 5.13
C GLU A 130 4.63 2.54 5.50
N ILE A 131 4.65 2.23 6.79
CA ILE A 131 3.96 1.04 7.31
C ILE A 131 2.46 1.30 7.18
N ASN A 132 1.75 0.36 6.57
CA ASN A 132 0.31 0.35 6.54
C ASN A 132 -0.21 0.05 7.95
N ARG A 133 -0.68 1.07 8.67
CA ARG A 133 -1.19 0.98 10.06
C ARG A 133 -2.67 0.55 10.13
N ARG A 134 -3.25 0.04 9.05
CA ARG A 134 -4.65 -0.40 8.98
C ARG A 134 -4.86 -1.78 9.59
#